data_AF-A0A3Q2YKH7-F1
#
_entry.id   AF-A0A3Q2YKH7-F1
#
_cell.length_a   1.000
_cell.length_b   1.000
_cell.length_c   1.000
_cell.angle_alpha   90.00
_cell.angle_beta   90.00
_cell.angle_gamma   90.00
#
_symmetry.space_group_name_H-M   'P 1'
#
loop_
_entity.id
_entity.type
_entity.pdbx_description
1 polymer ?
#
loop_
_entity_poly.entity_id
_entity_poly.type
_entity_poly.pdbx_seq_one_letter_code
_entity_poly.pdbx_strand_id
1 'polypeptide(L)'
;AGIMSLLARGVYISAFPLHDVSILIRQVLHEEWANYGVMHKYQPVDLIRKYFGEQIGLYFAWLGVYTQLLIPPSVLGIIVFLYGIFTVDTNVPSQETCDDNLNITMCPLCDGVCDYWRLSTVCSLAKASYLFDNGTTVLFAIFMSLWAACFLEHWKRRQMCLKHTWDLTSLEDEEVPYLRPEYEEALQEKKAKMKAKWKKKVLYLIVMTLSVCVCFQVFVTFSAVFGVAVYRICMLSVWSMNPDPEAKASVRMTVTTTGIILNMLVVLVLEEVYGAIAVWLTELELPKTQEEFEERLIFKSFFLKSMNAFAPIFYVAFFKGRFSGRPGDYVYVFSDYRMEECAPPGCLIELCIQLSMIMLGKQLIQNNVFEVLIPKMYRTIQEQKGKDRGGEEEMDEAEEKRSKQQFHKDFALEPFEGVSPEYMEMIIQYGFVSLFVASFPLAPAFALLNNVIEIRLDAAKFVTEIRRPDAVRCKDIGIWYNILCGISKFSVITNAFVISFTSEFVPRMVYQYIYSGNGTMSGYTEHSLSYFNVTNFPPGTAPNTTVSMCRYKDYRDPPWAPDAYTFSKQYWSVLAAKLLFVIFFQVKVLDLFDQGMDRWTVNAIKLKGDTL
;
A
#
# COMPACT_ATOMS: atom_id res chain seq x y z
N ALA A 1 44.19 3.90 4.08
CA ALA A 1 42.88 4.21 3.49
C ALA A 1 42.32 2.92 2.90
N GLY A 2 41.11 2.51 3.28
CA GLY A 2 40.46 1.33 2.69
C GLY A 2 39.99 1.60 1.26
N ILE A 3 39.65 0.55 0.52
CA ILE A 3 39.17 0.63 -0.87
C ILE A 3 37.95 1.55 -1.03
N MET A 4 37.07 1.58 -0.03
CA MET A 4 35.86 2.43 -0.02
C MET A 4 36.19 3.93 -0.03
N SER A 5 37.28 4.35 0.62
CA SER A 5 37.73 5.74 0.58
C SER A 5 38.31 6.12 -0.79
N LEU A 6 38.97 5.17 -1.48
CA LEU A 6 39.51 5.40 -2.82
C LEU A 6 38.41 5.45 -3.89
N LEU A 7 37.36 4.65 -3.73
CA LEU A 7 36.14 4.71 -4.56
C LEU A 7 35.41 6.05 -4.35
N ALA A 8 35.19 6.46 -3.10
CA ALA A 8 34.54 7.73 -2.78
C ALA A 8 35.30 8.97 -3.32
N ARG A 9 36.63 8.89 -3.40
CA ARG A 9 37.49 9.95 -3.97
C ARG A 9 37.60 9.91 -5.50
N GLY A 10 36.97 8.94 -6.16
CA GLY A 10 37.01 8.80 -7.62
C GLY A 10 38.34 8.32 -8.19
N VAL A 11 39.23 7.74 -7.36
CA VAL A 11 40.50 7.14 -7.84
C VAL A 11 40.23 5.82 -8.56
N TYR A 12 39.30 5.03 -8.02
CA TYR A 12 38.75 3.85 -8.68
C TYR A 12 37.34 4.14 -9.17
N ILE A 13 37.00 3.62 -10.36
CA ILE A 13 35.66 3.77 -10.95
C ILE A 13 34.68 2.78 -10.32
N SER A 14 35.09 1.52 -10.15
CA SER A 14 34.26 0.48 -9.55
C SER A 14 35.11 -0.68 -9.06
N ALA A 15 34.69 -1.33 -7.98
CA ALA A 15 35.22 -2.61 -7.52
C ALA A 15 34.04 -3.57 -7.33
N PHE A 16 34.10 -4.75 -7.94
CA PHE A 16 33.05 -5.76 -7.83
C PHE A 16 33.63 -7.17 -8.06
N PRO A 17 33.05 -8.21 -7.43
CA PRO A 17 33.41 -9.58 -7.71
C PRO A 17 32.89 -10.02 -9.09
N LEU A 18 33.63 -10.88 -9.77
CA LEU A 18 33.20 -11.43 -11.06
C LEU A 18 32.14 -12.50 -10.85
N HIS A 19 31.22 -12.61 -11.81
CA HIS A 19 30.41 -13.81 -11.94
C HIS A 19 31.31 -14.98 -12.34
N ASP A 20 30.99 -16.15 -11.78
CA ASP A 20 31.78 -17.36 -12.01
C ASP A 20 31.88 -17.70 -13.51
N VAL A 21 33.10 -17.90 -14.00
CA VAL A 21 33.39 -18.30 -15.40
C VAL A 21 33.04 -19.78 -15.58
N SER A 22 33.04 -20.56 -14.49
CA SER A 22 32.51 -21.91 -14.47
C SER A 22 30.99 -21.83 -14.50
N ILE A 23 30.50 -21.77 -15.74
CA ILE A 23 29.12 -21.67 -16.20
C ILE A 23 28.09 -22.49 -15.38
N LEU A 24 28.50 -23.55 -14.66
CA LEU A 24 27.64 -24.51 -13.97
C LEU A 24 26.71 -23.89 -12.91
N ILE A 25 27.21 -23.12 -11.92
CA ILE A 25 26.34 -22.68 -10.81
C ILE A 25 25.37 -21.58 -11.27
N ARG A 26 25.86 -20.62 -12.07
CA ARG A 26 25.03 -19.53 -12.62
C ARG A 26 23.99 -20.08 -13.61
N GLN A 27 24.35 -21.05 -14.46
CA GLN A 27 23.37 -21.70 -15.34
C GLN A 27 22.36 -22.52 -14.57
N VAL A 28 22.78 -23.30 -13.57
CA VAL A 28 21.83 -24.08 -12.75
C VAL A 28 20.86 -23.13 -12.04
N LEU A 29 21.33 -22.03 -11.46
CA LEU A 29 20.44 -21.01 -10.86
C LEU A 29 19.52 -20.38 -11.91
N HIS A 30 20.02 -20.13 -13.13
CA HIS A 30 19.20 -19.60 -14.20
C HIS A 30 18.09 -20.58 -14.64
N GLU A 31 18.44 -21.84 -14.86
CA GLU A 31 17.54 -22.87 -15.36
C GLU A 31 16.53 -23.33 -14.31
N GLU A 32 16.96 -23.55 -13.07
CA GLU A 32 16.12 -24.12 -12.00
C GLU A 32 15.36 -23.07 -11.19
N TRP A 33 15.80 -21.80 -11.21
CA TRP A 33 15.23 -20.78 -10.34
C TRP A 33 14.80 -19.50 -11.07
N ALA A 34 15.65 -18.90 -11.91
CA ALA A 34 15.37 -17.64 -12.60
C ALA A 34 14.51 -17.75 -13.86
N ASN A 35 14.10 -18.96 -14.25
CA ASN A 35 13.28 -19.20 -15.43
C ASN A 35 11.78 -19.22 -15.11
N TYR A 36 10.98 -18.46 -15.86
CA TYR A 36 9.52 -18.43 -15.77
C TYR A 36 8.88 -19.82 -15.96
N GLY A 37 9.48 -20.72 -16.75
CA GLY A 37 8.98 -22.08 -16.94
C GLY A 37 8.99 -22.94 -15.67
N VAL A 38 9.71 -22.52 -14.63
CA VAL A 38 9.96 -23.31 -13.41
C VAL A 38 9.26 -22.71 -12.18
N MET A 39 8.22 -21.90 -12.40
CA MET A 39 7.43 -21.24 -11.35
C MET A 39 6.91 -22.17 -10.24
N HIS A 40 6.63 -23.44 -10.57
CA HIS A 40 6.07 -24.45 -9.66
C HIS A 40 7.09 -25.12 -8.73
N LYS A 41 8.41 -25.01 -8.98
CA LYS A 41 9.42 -25.63 -8.11
C LYS A 41 9.72 -24.75 -6.89
N TYR A 42 10.07 -25.41 -5.78
CA TYR A 42 10.58 -24.77 -4.57
C TYR A 42 11.89 -24.02 -4.83
N GLN A 43 12.12 -22.95 -4.07
CA GLN A 43 13.32 -22.12 -4.19
C GLN A 43 14.55 -22.84 -3.58
N PRO A 44 15.69 -22.92 -4.29
CA PRO A 44 16.92 -23.53 -3.79
C PRO A 44 17.71 -22.54 -2.91
N VAL A 45 17.16 -22.20 -1.74
CA VAL A 45 17.71 -21.15 -0.85
C VAL A 45 19.18 -21.38 -0.48
N ASP A 46 19.59 -22.62 -0.22
CA ASP A 46 20.98 -22.93 0.15
C ASP A 46 21.96 -22.70 -1.01
N LEU A 47 21.52 -22.90 -2.26
CA LEU A 47 22.34 -22.61 -3.45
C LEU A 47 22.44 -21.11 -3.69
N ILE A 48 21.34 -20.38 -3.50
CA ILE A 48 21.29 -18.92 -3.59
C ILE A 48 22.26 -18.32 -2.57
N ARG A 49 22.20 -18.77 -1.32
CA ARG A 49 23.14 -18.38 -0.26
C ARG A 49 24.58 -18.62 -0.69
N LYS A 50 24.89 -19.82 -1.19
CA LYS A 50 26.27 -20.18 -1.57
C LYS A 50 26.83 -19.27 -2.66
N TYR A 51 25.99 -18.74 -3.55
CA TYR A 51 26.42 -17.89 -4.66
C TYR A 51 26.44 -16.40 -4.32
N PHE A 52 25.37 -15.90 -3.69
CA PHE A 52 25.12 -14.48 -3.43
C PHE A 52 25.36 -14.03 -1.98
N GLY A 53 25.56 -14.96 -1.04
CA GLY A 53 25.71 -14.67 0.39
C GLY A 53 24.39 -14.75 1.17
N GLU A 54 24.51 -14.62 2.50
CA GLU A 54 23.38 -14.79 3.43
C GLU A 54 22.35 -13.67 3.36
N GLN A 55 22.75 -12.41 3.09
CA GLN A 55 21.81 -11.29 3.01
C GLN A 55 20.73 -11.49 1.94
N ILE A 56 21.15 -11.87 0.73
CA ILE A 56 20.24 -12.15 -0.39
C ILE A 56 19.52 -13.48 -0.19
N GLY A 57 20.21 -14.49 0.38
CA GLY A 57 19.58 -15.76 0.76
C GLY A 57 18.42 -15.57 1.75
N LEU A 58 18.58 -14.70 2.75
CA LEU A 58 17.53 -14.39 3.74
C LEU A 58 16.34 -13.67 3.11
N TYR A 59 16.58 -12.77 2.14
CA TYR A 59 15.51 -12.10 1.39
C TYR A 59 14.63 -13.10 0.64
N PHE A 60 15.21 -13.98 -0.17
CA PHE A 60 14.44 -14.99 -0.90
C PHE A 60 13.79 -16.02 0.03
N ALA A 61 14.43 -16.35 1.15
CA ALA A 61 13.81 -17.19 2.18
C ALA A 61 12.56 -16.53 2.79
N TRP A 62 12.64 -15.22 3.11
CA TRP A 62 11.52 -14.44 3.62
C TRP A 62 10.39 -14.34 2.61
N LEU A 63 10.72 -13.98 1.38
CA LEU A 63 9.75 -13.84 0.29
C LEU A 63 9.04 -15.18 -0.01
N GLY A 64 9.77 -16.29 0.04
CA GLY A 64 9.21 -17.63 -0.09
C GLY A 64 8.23 -17.98 1.02
N VAL A 65 8.57 -17.71 2.28
CA VAL A 65 7.66 -17.92 3.43
C VAL A 65 6.41 -17.04 3.33
N TYR A 66 6.60 -15.77 2.99
CA TYR A 66 5.50 -14.82 2.80
C TYR A 66 4.53 -15.30 1.72
N THR A 67 5.04 -15.73 0.57
CA THR A 67 4.25 -16.28 -0.54
C THR A 67 3.52 -17.56 -0.15
N GLN A 68 4.19 -18.48 0.54
CA GLN A 68 3.56 -19.72 1.01
C GLN A 68 2.42 -19.46 2.00
N LEU A 69 2.63 -18.52 2.93
CA LEU A 69 1.62 -18.19 3.94
C LEU A 69 0.50 -17.30 3.39
N LEU A 70 0.65 -16.67 2.22
CA LEU A 70 -0.45 -15.98 1.53
C LEU A 70 -1.47 -16.94 0.89
N ILE A 71 -1.16 -18.23 0.74
CA ILE A 71 -2.05 -19.21 0.11
C ILE A 71 -3.38 -19.37 0.89
N PRO A 72 -3.41 -19.64 2.22
CA PRO A 72 -4.66 -19.78 2.95
C PRO A 72 -5.54 -18.50 2.94
N PRO A 73 -5.00 -17.29 3.18
CA PRO A 73 -5.73 -16.03 2.98
C PRO A 73 -6.32 -15.88 1.58
N SER A 74 -5.58 -16.23 0.54
CA SER A 74 -6.04 -16.13 -0.85
C SER A 74 -7.24 -17.03 -1.11
N VAL A 75 -7.17 -18.28 -0.65
CA VAL A 75 -8.26 -19.26 -0.79
C VAL A 75 -9.51 -18.79 -0.03
N LEU A 76 -9.35 -18.37 1.22
CA LEU A 76 -10.47 -17.88 2.03
C LEU A 76 -11.06 -16.59 1.47
N GLY A 77 -10.23 -15.67 0.99
CA GLY A 77 -10.67 -14.42 0.36
C GLY A 77 -11.52 -14.67 -0.90
N ILE A 78 -11.12 -15.64 -1.74
CA ILE A 78 -11.91 -16.07 -2.90
C ILE A 78 -13.23 -16.69 -2.45
N ILE A 79 -13.24 -17.54 -1.41
CA ILE A 79 -14.48 -18.15 -0.88
C ILE A 79 -15.45 -17.07 -0.37
N VAL A 80 -14.94 -16.07 0.36
CA VAL A 80 -15.73 -14.93 0.86
C VAL A 80 -16.32 -14.12 -0.29
N PHE A 81 -15.55 -13.91 -1.35
CA PHE A 81 -16.01 -13.20 -2.54
C PHE A 81 -17.07 -13.99 -3.31
N LEU A 82 -16.85 -15.30 -3.52
CA LEU A 82 -17.82 -16.21 -4.16
C LEU A 82 -19.13 -16.28 -3.36
N TYR A 83 -19.05 -16.32 -2.03
CA TYR A 83 -20.22 -16.22 -1.16
C TYR A 83 -21.02 -14.95 -1.45
N GLY A 84 -20.36 -13.79 -1.54
CA GLY A 84 -20.99 -12.52 -1.91
C GLY A 84 -21.69 -12.57 -3.27
N ILE A 85 -21.09 -13.22 -4.28
CA ILE A 85 -21.72 -13.41 -5.59
C ILE A 85 -22.99 -14.26 -5.48
N PHE A 86 -22.93 -15.38 -4.75
CA PHE A 86 -24.09 -16.27 -4.64
C PHE A 86 -25.25 -15.67 -3.83
N THR A 87 -24.97 -14.77 -2.88
CA THR A 87 -26.00 -14.16 -2.02
C THR A 87 -26.48 -12.77 -2.48
N VAL A 88 -25.87 -12.17 -3.51
CA VAL A 88 -26.18 -10.79 -3.95
C VAL A 88 -27.64 -10.60 -4.31
N ASP A 89 -28.24 -11.58 -4.99
CA ASP A 89 -29.63 -11.51 -5.44
C ASP A 89 -30.63 -11.82 -4.32
N THR A 90 -30.17 -12.25 -3.14
CA THR A 90 -31.02 -12.48 -1.95
C THR A 90 -30.98 -11.33 -0.93
N ASN A 91 -30.07 -10.38 -1.11
CA ASN A 91 -29.87 -9.29 -0.16
C ASN A 91 -30.95 -8.20 -0.31
N VAL A 92 -31.79 -8.06 0.71
CA VAL A 92 -32.96 -7.15 0.70
C VAL A 92 -32.59 -5.67 0.44
N PRO A 93 -31.59 -5.06 1.12
CA PRO A 93 -31.25 -3.65 0.86
C PRO A 93 -30.79 -3.36 -0.57
N SER A 94 -30.08 -4.30 -1.23
CA SER A 94 -29.70 -4.12 -2.63
C SER A 94 -30.90 -4.29 -3.56
N GLN A 95 -31.82 -5.20 -3.26
CA GLN A 95 -33.07 -5.32 -4.02
C GLN A 95 -33.93 -4.06 -3.93
N GLU A 96 -34.10 -3.50 -2.73
CA GLU A 96 -34.84 -2.24 -2.53
C GLU A 96 -34.19 -1.06 -3.26
N THR A 97 -32.87 -1.00 -3.28
CA THR A 97 -32.14 0.04 -4.05
C THR A 97 -32.37 -0.11 -5.55
N CYS A 98 -32.58 -1.34 -6.03
CA CYS A 98 -32.84 -1.67 -7.43
C CYS A 98 -34.32 -1.66 -7.82
N ASP A 99 -35.25 -1.48 -6.88
CA ASP A 99 -36.68 -1.50 -7.17
C ASP A 99 -37.15 -0.14 -7.71
N ASP A 100 -37.53 -0.12 -8.99
CA ASP A 100 -38.05 1.07 -9.66
C ASP A 100 -39.42 1.51 -9.12
N ASN A 101 -40.17 0.63 -8.46
CA ASN A 101 -41.51 0.96 -7.96
C ASN A 101 -41.49 1.95 -6.79
N LEU A 102 -40.41 1.99 -6.01
CA LEU A 102 -40.27 2.88 -4.85
C LEU A 102 -40.14 4.36 -5.23
N ASN A 103 -39.82 4.68 -6.50
CA ASN A 103 -39.75 6.04 -7.05
C ASN A 103 -39.01 7.06 -6.15
N ILE A 104 -37.91 6.64 -5.51
CA ILE A 104 -37.13 7.48 -4.60
C ILE A 104 -36.27 8.48 -5.39
N THR A 105 -36.58 9.76 -5.26
CA THR A 105 -35.81 10.88 -5.84
C THR A 105 -34.73 11.38 -4.87
N MET A 106 -33.49 11.42 -5.32
CA MET A 106 -32.34 11.85 -4.54
C MET A 106 -31.97 13.31 -4.85
N CYS A 107 -31.42 14.01 -3.86
CA CYS A 107 -30.97 15.39 -4.00
C CYS A 107 -29.77 15.50 -4.97
N PRO A 108 -29.62 16.65 -5.66
CA PRO A 108 -28.57 16.85 -6.65
C PRO A 108 -27.17 16.90 -6.01
N LEU A 109 -26.20 16.35 -6.74
CA LEU A 109 -24.80 16.22 -6.30
C LEU A 109 -23.97 17.50 -6.52
N CYS A 110 -24.44 18.41 -7.37
CA CYS A 110 -23.77 19.67 -7.65
C CYS A 110 -24.78 20.82 -7.71
N ASP A 111 -24.27 22.05 -7.57
CA ASP A 111 -25.10 23.24 -7.50
C ASP A 111 -25.43 23.75 -8.91
N GLY A 112 -26.71 24.01 -9.17
CA GLY A 112 -27.24 24.61 -10.41
C GLY A 112 -27.27 23.70 -11.65
N VAL A 113 -26.22 22.91 -11.91
CA VAL A 113 -26.06 22.14 -13.16
C VAL A 113 -26.60 20.71 -13.07
N CYS A 114 -26.60 20.11 -11.88
CA CYS A 114 -27.04 18.72 -11.69
C CYS A 114 -28.54 18.62 -11.41
N ASP A 115 -29.23 17.77 -12.17
CA ASP A 115 -30.63 17.43 -11.90
C ASP A 115 -30.79 16.43 -10.75
N TYR A 116 -32.03 16.31 -10.25
CA TYR A 116 -32.42 15.21 -9.37
C TYR A 116 -32.25 13.87 -10.08
N TRP A 117 -31.79 12.87 -9.35
CA TRP A 117 -31.54 11.54 -9.90
C TRP A 117 -32.27 10.48 -9.09
N ARG A 118 -32.60 9.35 -9.73
CA ARG A 118 -33.34 8.24 -9.10
C ARG A 118 -32.37 7.26 -8.45
N LEU A 119 -32.75 6.72 -7.29
CA LEU A 119 -31.92 5.77 -6.55
C LEU A 119 -31.59 4.50 -7.36
N SER A 120 -32.53 4.00 -8.17
CA SER A 120 -32.37 2.80 -8.99
C SER A 120 -31.26 2.89 -10.06
N THR A 121 -30.86 4.10 -10.46
CA THR A 121 -29.72 4.30 -11.38
C THR A 121 -28.39 3.81 -10.79
N VAL A 122 -28.30 3.64 -9.47
CA VAL A 122 -27.11 3.20 -8.75
C VAL A 122 -27.18 1.71 -8.36
N CYS A 123 -28.15 0.97 -8.90
CA CYS A 123 -28.36 -0.46 -8.62
C CYS A 123 -27.09 -1.32 -8.84
N SER A 124 -26.39 -1.13 -9.96
CA SER A 124 -25.17 -1.90 -10.27
C SER A 124 -24.06 -1.67 -9.23
N LEU A 125 -23.90 -0.41 -8.79
CA LEU A 125 -22.95 -0.05 -7.74
C LEU A 125 -23.39 -0.60 -6.38
N ALA A 126 -24.68 -0.61 -6.06
CA ALA A 126 -25.20 -1.19 -4.82
C ALA A 126 -24.97 -2.71 -4.75
N LYS A 127 -25.24 -3.44 -5.85
CA LYS A 127 -24.94 -4.87 -5.96
C LYS A 127 -23.44 -5.15 -5.83
N ALA A 128 -22.61 -4.38 -6.54
CA ALA A 128 -21.16 -4.50 -6.44
C ALA A 128 -20.64 -4.22 -5.02
N SER A 129 -21.26 -3.29 -4.28
CA SER A 129 -20.82 -2.95 -2.93
C SER A 129 -21.03 -4.09 -1.96
N TYR A 130 -22.13 -4.83 -2.14
CA TYR A 130 -22.44 -5.99 -1.30
C TYR A 130 -21.46 -7.14 -1.51
N LEU A 131 -20.87 -7.29 -2.71
CA LEU A 131 -19.85 -8.32 -2.97
C LEU A 131 -18.65 -8.20 -2.02
N PHE A 132 -18.29 -6.96 -1.68
CA PHE A 132 -17.17 -6.63 -0.80
C PHE A 132 -17.60 -6.33 0.65
N ASP A 133 -18.85 -5.89 0.85
CA ASP A 133 -19.41 -5.53 2.16
C ASP A 133 -20.49 -6.51 2.61
N ASN A 134 -20.05 -7.73 2.94
CA ASN A 134 -20.87 -8.82 3.45
C ASN A 134 -20.50 -9.19 4.90
N GLY A 135 -21.38 -9.85 5.64
CA GLY A 135 -21.09 -10.23 7.03
C GLY A 135 -19.87 -11.16 7.19
N THR A 136 -19.54 -11.91 6.14
CA THR A 136 -18.39 -12.83 6.11
C THR A 136 -17.06 -12.08 6.01
N THR A 137 -17.01 -10.86 5.46
CA THR A 137 -15.78 -10.06 5.38
C THR A 137 -15.30 -9.61 6.76
N VAL A 138 -16.20 -9.43 7.73
CA VAL A 138 -15.84 -9.16 9.14
C VAL A 138 -15.10 -10.36 9.75
N LEU A 139 -15.59 -11.58 9.50
CA LEU A 139 -14.91 -12.81 9.94
C LEU A 139 -13.55 -12.96 9.25
N PHE A 140 -13.47 -12.60 7.97
CA PHE A 140 -12.23 -12.60 7.22
C PHE A 140 -11.21 -11.60 7.79
N ALA A 141 -11.64 -10.41 8.19
CA ALA A 141 -10.76 -9.42 8.83
C ALA A 141 -10.16 -9.95 10.15
N ILE A 142 -10.95 -10.66 10.98
CA ILE A 142 -10.45 -11.31 12.20
C ILE A 142 -9.43 -12.40 11.84
N PHE A 143 -9.74 -13.24 10.86
CA PHE A 143 -8.82 -14.27 10.37
C PHE A 143 -7.50 -13.65 9.90
N MET A 144 -7.54 -12.54 9.19
CA MET A 144 -6.33 -11.86 8.68
C MET A 144 -5.47 -11.28 9.78
N SER A 145 -6.05 -10.75 10.86
CA SER A 145 -5.28 -10.33 12.03
C SER A 145 -4.58 -11.50 12.71
N LEU A 146 -5.25 -12.65 12.86
CA LEU A 146 -4.64 -13.87 13.40
C LEU A 146 -3.56 -14.44 12.49
N TRP A 147 -3.80 -14.40 11.18
CA TRP A 147 -2.84 -14.82 10.17
C TRP A 147 -1.57 -13.97 10.23
N ALA A 148 -1.67 -12.65 10.39
CA ALA A 148 -0.51 -11.77 10.53
C ALA A 148 0.37 -12.14 11.75
N ALA A 149 -0.24 -12.45 12.90
CA ALA A 149 0.49 -12.96 14.07
C ALA A 149 1.18 -14.30 13.77
N CYS A 150 0.46 -15.23 13.12
CA CYS A 150 1.00 -16.53 12.73
C CYS A 150 2.17 -16.39 11.75
N PHE A 151 2.08 -15.48 10.78
CA PHE A 151 3.12 -15.17 9.81
C PHE A 151 4.40 -14.67 10.49
N LEU A 152 4.30 -13.69 11.38
CA LEU A 152 5.45 -13.14 12.10
C LEU A 152 6.16 -14.20 12.94
N GLU A 153 5.41 -15.01 13.69
CA GLU A 153 5.98 -16.09 14.52
C GLU A 153 6.57 -17.22 13.68
N HIS A 154 5.92 -17.60 12.57
CA HIS A 154 6.45 -18.59 11.64
C HIS A 154 7.77 -18.11 11.02
N TRP A 155 7.83 -16.85 10.59
CA TRP A 155 9.05 -16.24 10.07
C TRP A 155 10.16 -16.23 11.13
N LYS A 156 9.87 -15.78 12.36
CA LYS A 156 10.83 -15.76 13.46
C LYS A 156 11.43 -17.14 13.73
N ARG A 157 10.61 -18.20 13.71
CA ARG A 157 11.08 -19.58 13.83
C ARG A 157 11.97 -19.99 12.65
N ARG A 158 11.52 -19.72 11.43
CA ARG A 158 12.29 -20.04 10.22
C ARG A 158 13.65 -19.33 10.21
N GLN A 159 13.67 -18.06 10.58
CA GLN A 159 14.88 -17.26 10.72
C GLN A 159 15.85 -17.88 11.73
N MET A 160 15.37 -18.36 12.88
CA MET A 160 16.23 -19.05 13.86
C MET A 160 16.81 -20.38 13.32
N CYS A 161 16.02 -21.16 12.58
CA CYS A 161 16.51 -22.38 11.94
C CYS A 161 17.59 -22.07 10.89
N LEU A 162 17.40 -21.01 10.10
CA LEU A 162 18.39 -20.55 9.12
C LEU A 162 19.64 -20.02 9.81
N LYS A 163 19.51 -19.21 10.87
CA LYS A 163 20.64 -18.72 11.68
C LYS A 163 21.52 -19.87 12.18
N HIS A 164 20.91 -20.96 12.64
CA HIS A 164 21.63 -22.16 13.07
C HIS A 164 22.24 -22.94 11.90
N THR A 165 21.44 -23.25 10.87
CA THR A 165 21.89 -24.05 9.70
C THR A 165 23.01 -23.35 8.95
N TRP A 166 23.02 -22.02 8.97
CA TRP A 166 24.00 -21.21 8.28
C TRP A 166 25.20 -20.81 9.13
N ASP A 167 25.27 -21.27 10.38
CA ASP A 167 26.35 -20.99 11.33
C ASP A 167 26.57 -19.48 11.55
N LEU A 168 25.46 -18.75 11.75
CA LEU A 168 25.44 -17.30 11.92
C LEU A 168 25.36 -16.88 13.40
N THR A 169 25.55 -17.83 14.33
CA THR A 169 25.49 -17.58 15.78
C THR A 169 26.74 -16.89 16.33
N SER A 170 27.91 -17.11 15.71
CA SER A 170 29.21 -16.57 16.15
C SER A 170 29.51 -15.15 15.66
N LEU A 171 28.70 -14.61 14.74
CA LEU A 171 28.92 -13.28 14.15
C LEU A 171 28.88 -12.13 15.17
N GLU A 172 28.17 -12.30 16.30
CA GLU A 172 28.03 -11.28 17.34
C GLU A 172 29.36 -10.94 18.04
N ASP A 173 30.35 -11.84 17.99
CA ASP A 173 31.66 -11.65 18.62
C ASP A 173 32.74 -11.10 17.64
N GLU A 174 32.49 -11.13 16.31
CA GLU A 174 33.48 -10.79 15.27
C GLU A 174 33.26 -9.42 14.59
N GLU A 175 32.09 -8.78 14.76
CA GLU A 175 31.76 -7.50 14.10
C GLU A 175 32.56 -6.34 14.69
N VAL A 176 33.73 -6.03 14.11
CA VAL A 176 34.34 -4.71 14.25
C VAL A 176 33.55 -3.74 13.37
N PRO A 177 32.80 -2.77 13.93
CA PRO A 177 31.97 -1.89 13.13
C PRO A 177 32.84 -1.03 12.23
N TYR A 178 32.71 -1.22 10.91
CA TYR A 178 33.39 -0.39 9.92
C TYR A 178 32.87 1.05 10.04
N LEU A 179 33.78 1.98 10.34
CA LEU A 179 33.47 3.40 10.38
C LEU A 179 33.32 3.93 8.96
N ARG A 180 32.28 4.73 8.71
CA ARG A 180 32.07 5.33 7.38
C ARG A 180 33.17 6.36 7.09
N PRO A 181 33.79 6.37 5.90
CA PRO A 181 34.88 7.30 5.57
C PRO A 181 34.45 8.78 5.66
N GLU A 182 33.23 9.12 5.26
CA GLU A 182 32.69 10.48 5.41
C GLU A 182 32.57 10.90 6.88
N TYR A 183 32.25 9.96 7.78
CA TYR A 183 32.23 10.21 9.21
C TYR A 183 33.66 10.43 9.74
N GLU A 184 34.64 9.68 9.25
CA GLU A 184 36.05 9.88 9.60
C GLU A 184 36.58 11.25 9.14
N GLU A 185 36.25 11.68 7.92
CA GLU A 185 36.62 12.99 7.39
C GLU A 185 35.95 14.11 8.20
N ALA A 186 34.66 13.99 8.49
CA ALA A 186 33.94 14.92 9.37
C ALA A 186 34.51 14.92 10.81
N LEU A 187 35.00 13.78 11.31
CA LEU A 187 35.64 13.66 12.63
C LEU A 187 37.05 14.28 12.63
N GLN A 188 37.79 14.17 11.53
CA GLN A 188 39.09 14.80 11.34
C GLN A 188 38.94 16.33 11.29
N GLU A 189 37.92 16.83 10.60
CA GLU A 189 37.56 18.26 10.58
C GLU A 189 37.04 18.74 11.95
N LYS A 190 36.29 17.90 12.68
CA LYS A 190 35.71 18.21 14.00
C LYS A 190 36.59 17.87 15.20
N LYS A 191 37.85 17.45 15.02
CA LYS A 191 38.76 17.12 16.12
C LYS A 191 39.18 18.32 17.00
N ALA A 192 38.67 19.53 16.74
CA ALA A 192 38.92 20.72 17.57
C ALA A 192 37.71 21.26 18.35
N LYS A 193 36.45 20.84 18.13
CA LYS A 193 35.28 21.45 18.79
C LYS A 193 34.20 20.44 19.23
N MET A 194 34.29 20.04 20.50
CA MET A 194 33.14 19.77 21.40
C MET A 194 32.27 18.52 21.17
N LYS A 195 32.74 17.38 21.69
CA LYS A 195 32.05 16.08 21.75
C LYS A 195 30.78 16.04 22.65
N ALA A 196 30.61 17.00 23.57
CA ALA A 196 29.51 17.00 24.56
C ALA A 196 28.31 17.92 24.20
N LYS A 197 28.55 19.07 23.55
CA LYS A 197 27.48 19.97 23.06
C LYS A 197 26.76 19.38 21.83
N TRP A 198 27.47 18.51 21.10
CA TRP A 198 26.99 17.89 19.87
C TRP A 198 25.90 16.84 20.11
N LYS A 199 25.97 16.00 21.16
CA LYS A 199 24.92 15.00 21.46
C LYS A 199 23.53 15.61 21.71
N LYS A 200 23.43 16.71 22.47
CA LYS A 200 22.14 17.42 22.69
C LYS A 200 21.67 18.18 21.44
N LYS A 201 22.60 18.77 20.66
CA LYS A 201 22.27 19.46 19.42
C LYS A 201 21.84 18.50 18.32
N VAL A 202 22.44 17.30 18.25
CA VAL A 202 22.10 16.23 17.31
C VAL A 202 20.78 15.58 17.69
N LEU A 203 20.49 15.33 18.97
CA LEU A 203 19.16 14.86 19.38
C LEU A 203 18.07 15.90 19.07
N TYR A 204 18.34 17.19 19.31
CA TYR A 204 17.43 18.27 18.95
C TYR A 204 17.28 18.42 17.43
N LEU A 205 18.37 18.26 16.66
CA LEU A 205 18.33 18.26 15.19
C LEU A 205 17.56 17.05 14.68
N ILE A 206 17.74 15.84 15.22
CA ILE A 206 16.99 14.64 14.84
C ILE A 206 15.51 14.84 15.15
N VAL A 207 15.14 15.32 16.33
CA VAL A 207 13.72 15.57 16.68
C VAL A 207 13.12 16.69 15.83
N MET A 208 13.87 17.76 15.57
CA MET A 208 13.42 18.87 14.73
C MET A 208 13.31 18.45 13.27
N THR A 209 14.25 17.67 12.76
CA THR A 209 14.25 17.14 11.39
C THR A 209 13.15 16.10 11.21
N LEU A 210 12.95 15.19 12.16
CA LEU A 210 11.84 14.23 12.14
C LEU A 210 10.50 14.99 12.20
N SER A 211 10.38 15.99 13.07
CA SER A 211 9.16 16.81 13.17
C SER A 211 8.91 17.67 11.93
N VAL A 212 9.95 18.28 11.34
CA VAL A 212 9.81 19.11 10.13
C VAL A 212 9.54 18.23 8.91
N CYS A 213 10.18 17.08 8.78
CA CYS A 213 9.89 16.12 7.72
C CYS A 213 8.48 15.53 7.85
N VAL A 214 8.03 15.21 9.07
CA VAL A 214 6.64 14.77 9.31
C VAL A 214 5.65 15.90 9.00
N CYS A 215 5.91 17.14 9.44
CA CYS A 215 5.01 18.27 9.15
C CYS A 215 4.98 18.64 7.66
N PHE A 216 6.14 18.65 7.00
CA PHE A 216 6.24 18.86 5.55
C PHE A 216 5.58 17.71 4.78
N GLN A 217 5.72 16.47 5.25
CA GLN A 217 5.06 15.30 4.66
C GLN A 217 3.55 15.39 4.77
N VAL A 218 3.03 15.70 5.96
CA VAL A 218 1.60 15.91 6.17
C VAL A 218 1.10 17.04 5.27
N PHE A 219 1.85 18.13 5.13
CA PHE A 219 1.47 19.24 4.26
C PHE A 219 1.44 18.85 2.78
N VAL A 220 2.46 18.16 2.27
CA VAL A 220 2.55 17.78 0.85
C VAL A 220 1.54 16.67 0.49
N THR A 221 1.36 15.68 1.37
CA THR A 221 0.35 14.64 1.15
C THR A 221 -1.06 15.22 1.22
N PHE A 222 -1.32 16.13 2.18
CA PHE A 222 -2.59 16.82 2.26
C PHE A 222 -2.83 17.74 1.07
N SER A 223 -1.81 18.45 0.57
CA SER A 223 -1.93 19.32 -0.61
C SER A 223 -2.13 18.52 -1.90
N ALA A 224 -1.48 17.36 -2.05
CA ALA A 224 -1.68 16.46 -3.18
C ALA A 224 -3.10 15.86 -3.19
N VAL A 225 -3.56 15.35 -2.05
CA VAL A 225 -4.94 14.83 -1.89
C VAL A 225 -5.97 15.94 -2.13
N PHE A 226 -5.71 17.13 -1.61
CA PHE A 226 -6.54 18.31 -1.83
C PHE A 226 -6.55 18.72 -3.31
N GLY A 227 -5.41 18.68 -4.00
CA GLY A 227 -5.32 18.94 -5.44
C GLY A 227 -6.14 17.94 -6.28
N VAL A 228 -6.12 16.65 -5.93
CA VAL A 228 -6.94 15.63 -6.58
C VAL A 228 -8.43 15.86 -6.31
N ALA A 229 -8.80 16.26 -5.09
CA ALA A 229 -10.17 16.59 -4.73
C ALA A 229 -10.68 17.79 -5.55
N VAL A 230 -9.88 18.86 -5.66
CA VAL A 230 -10.19 20.03 -6.50
C VAL A 230 -10.33 19.64 -7.97
N TYR A 231 -9.39 18.83 -8.51
CA TYR A 231 -9.50 18.32 -9.87
C TYR A 231 -10.83 17.62 -10.13
N ARG A 232 -11.27 16.75 -9.21
CA ARG A 232 -12.53 16.02 -9.36
C ARG A 232 -13.73 16.95 -9.34
N ILE A 233 -13.74 17.95 -8.45
CA ILE A 233 -14.83 18.94 -8.39
C ILE A 233 -14.90 19.73 -9.70
N CYS A 234 -13.77 20.22 -10.21
CA CYS A 234 -13.71 20.95 -11.48
C CYS A 234 -14.12 20.09 -12.68
N MET A 235 -13.70 18.82 -12.72
CA MET A 235 -14.05 17.93 -13.82
C MET A 235 -15.51 17.52 -13.77
N LEU A 236 -16.07 17.29 -12.57
CA LEU A 236 -17.49 16.98 -12.40
C LEU A 236 -18.36 18.15 -12.88
N SER A 237 -18.01 19.38 -12.54
CA SER A 237 -18.75 20.57 -13.00
C SER A 237 -18.64 20.73 -14.52
N VAL A 238 -17.43 20.70 -15.10
CA VAL A 238 -17.24 20.86 -16.55
C VAL A 238 -17.92 19.76 -17.35
N TRP A 239 -17.80 18.49 -16.95
CA TRP A 239 -18.42 17.38 -17.68
C TRP A 239 -19.93 17.34 -17.53
N SER A 240 -20.47 17.82 -16.40
CA SER A 240 -21.93 17.95 -16.23
C SER A 240 -22.56 19.02 -17.14
N MET A 241 -21.76 19.99 -17.61
CA MET A 241 -22.19 21.00 -18.58
C MET A 241 -22.26 20.48 -20.03
N ASN A 242 -21.71 19.29 -20.31
CA ASN A 242 -21.67 18.75 -21.66
C ASN A 242 -23.10 18.48 -22.18
N PRO A 243 -23.49 18.99 -23.38
CA PRO A 243 -24.85 18.84 -23.89
C PRO A 243 -25.27 17.37 -24.16
N ASP A 244 -24.32 16.46 -24.36
CA ASP A 244 -24.62 15.08 -24.72
C ASP A 244 -25.19 14.26 -23.53
N PRO A 245 -26.38 13.63 -23.68
CA PRO A 245 -27.03 12.92 -22.59
C PRO A 245 -26.28 11.63 -22.18
N GLU A 246 -25.59 10.97 -23.11
CA GLU A 246 -24.76 9.78 -22.81
C GLU A 246 -23.49 10.16 -22.04
N ALA A 247 -22.89 11.30 -22.39
CA ALA A 247 -21.74 11.84 -21.67
C ALA A 247 -22.15 12.22 -20.23
N LYS A 248 -23.32 12.86 -20.05
CA LYS A 248 -23.92 13.20 -18.76
C LYS A 248 -24.17 11.99 -17.86
N ALA A 249 -24.68 10.88 -18.42
CA ALA A 249 -24.94 9.66 -17.66
C ALA A 249 -23.65 8.98 -17.14
N SER A 250 -22.54 9.12 -17.88
CA SER A 250 -21.27 8.46 -17.55
C SER A 250 -20.27 9.33 -16.78
N VAL A 251 -20.58 10.63 -16.55
CA VAL A 251 -19.65 11.60 -15.92
C VAL A 251 -19.08 11.08 -14.61
N ARG A 252 -19.94 10.54 -13.72
CA ARG A 252 -19.50 10.08 -12.39
C ARG A 252 -18.43 8.99 -12.50
N MET A 253 -18.65 7.99 -13.36
CA MET A 253 -17.67 6.91 -13.54
C MET A 253 -16.38 7.44 -14.16
N THR A 254 -16.48 8.27 -15.20
CA THR A 254 -15.32 8.85 -15.89
C THR A 254 -14.47 9.69 -14.95
N VAL A 255 -15.06 10.62 -14.20
CA VAL A 255 -14.34 11.51 -13.27
C VAL A 255 -13.69 10.72 -12.13
N THR A 256 -14.37 9.71 -11.60
CA THR A 256 -13.78 8.83 -10.59
C THR A 256 -12.57 8.07 -11.14
N THR A 257 -12.70 7.45 -12.33
CA THR A 257 -11.61 6.68 -12.94
C THR A 257 -10.41 7.57 -13.33
N THR A 258 -10.64 8.72 -13.98
CA THR A 258 -9.55 9.66 -14.31
C THR A 258 -8.89 10.23 -13.07
N GLY A 259 -9.66 10.51 -12.02
CA GLY A 259 -9.14 10.95 -10.74
C GLY A 259 -8.28 9.89 -10.04
N ILE A 260 -8.62 8.59 -10.14
CA ILE A 260 -7.81 7.49 -9.61
C ILE A 260 -6.48 7.38 -10.38
N ILE A 261 -6.51 7.47 -11.72
CA ILE A 261 -5.29 7.40 -12.56
C ILE A 261 -4.35 8.57 -12.26
N LEU A 262 -4.86 9.80 -12.17
CA LEU A 262 -4.05 10.95 -11.82
C LEU A 262 -3.44 10.82 -10.42
N ASN A 263 -4.23 10.36 -9.45
CA ASN A 263 -3.71 10.11 -8.11
C ASN A 263 -2.60 9.04 -8.12
N MET A 264 -2.75 7.97 -8.90
CA MET A 264 -1.71 6.96 -9.07
C MET A 264 -0.42 7.56 -9.64
N LEU A 265 -0.51 8.38 -10.70
CA LEU A 265 0.66 9.05 -11.29
C LEU A 265 1.37 9.98 -10.31
N VAL A 266 0.60 10.77 -9.54
CA VAL A 266 1.16 11.66 -8.51
C VAL A 266 1.87 10.85 -7.43
N VAL A 267 1.28 9.74 -6.97
CA VAL A 267 1.90 8.86 -5.97
C VAL A 267 3.23 8.32 -6.49
N LEU A 268 3.29 7.82 -7.73
CA LEU A 268 4.53 7.30 -8.33
C LEU A 268 5.65 8.34 -8.40
N VAL A 269 5.35 9.57 -8.86
CA VAL A 269 6.34 10.64 -8.94
C VAL A 269 6.84 11.06 -7.56
N LEU A 270 5.92 11.19 -6.58
CA LEU A 270 6.29 11.59 -5.22
C LEU A 270 7.10 10.52 -4.50
N GLU A 271 6.89 9.23 -4.77
CA GLU A 271 7.68 8.14 -4.16
C GLU A 271 9.18 8.27 -4.47
N GLU A 272 9.54 8.65 -5.70
CA GLU A 272 10.93 8.89 -6.10
C GLU A 272 11.51 10.14 -5.43
N VAL A 273 10.75 11.23 -5.40
CA VAL A 273 11.15 12.47 -4.70
C VAL A 273 11.40 12.20 -3.22
N TYR A 274 10.54 11.42 -2.57
CA TYR A 274 10.70 11.05 -1.16
C TYR A 274 11.90 10.12 -0.92
N GLY A 275 12.22 9.24 -1.87
CA GLY A 275 13.46 8.45 -1.85
C GLY A 275 14.69 9.35 -1.80
N ALA A 276 14.78 10.33 -2.71
CA ALA A 276 15.88 11.28 -2.75
C ALA A 276 15.97 12.14 -1.47
N ILE A 277 14.82 12.61 -0.96
CA ILE A 277 14.77 13.36 0.31
C ILE A 277 15.27 12.51 1.47
N ALA A 278 14.92 11.23 1.55
CA ALA A 278 15.34 10.35 2.63
C ALA A 278 16.87 10.13 2.66
N VAL A 279 17.50 9.98 1.48
CA VAL A 279 18.96 9.89 1.34
C VAL A 279 19.61 11.19 1.81
N TRP A 280 19.20 12.31 1.23
CA TRP A 280 19.72 13.64 1.58
C TRP A 280 19.61 13.92 3.09
N LEU A 281 18.49 13.57 3.70
CA LEU A 281 18.25 13.76 5.12
C LEU A 281 19.17 12.91 6.00
N THR A 282 19.44 11.68 5.57
CA THR A 282 20.26 10.74 6.34
C THR A 282 21.75 11.06 6.21
N GLU A 283 22.18 11.59 5.07
CA GLU A 283 23.53 12.16 4.90
C GLU A 283 23.78 13.34 5.84
N LEU A 284 22.78 14.22 6.03
CA LEU A 284 22.87 15.33 6.98
C LEU A 284 23.04 14.90 8.45
N GLU A 285 22.53 13.72 8.82
CA GLU A 285 22.62 13.21 10.19
C GLU A 285 24.00 12.67 10.56
N LEU A 286 24.87 12.39 9.57
CA LEU A 286 26.21 11.84 9.74
C LEU A 286 26.28 10.68 10.77
N PRO A 287 25.59 9.54 10.51
CA PRO A 287 25.69 8.36 11.36
C PRO A 287 27.11 7.79 11.40
N LYS A 288 27.44 7.08 12.48
CA LYS A 288 28.82 6.65 12.76
C LYS A 288 29.22 5.41 11.95
N THR A 289 28.28 4.49 11.75
CA THR A 289 28.51 3.18 11.13
C THR A 289 27.61 3.02 9.90
N GLN A 290 27.99 2.11 8.99
CA GLN A 290 27.20 1.81 7.79
C GLN A 290 25.84 1.19 8.15
N GLU A 291 25.80 0.28 9.13
CA GLU A 291 24.55 -0.32 9.63
C GLU A 291 23.59 0.73 10.17
N GLU A 292 24.08 1.66 11.00
CA GLU A 292 23.26 2.74 11.54
C GLU A 292 22.77 3.71 10.44
N PHE A 293 23.56 3.90 9.37
CA PHE A 293 23.12 4.64 8.19
C PHE A 293 21.97 3.93 7.47
N GLU A 294 22.13 2.64 7.20
CA GLU A 294 21.14 1.82 6.49
C GLU A 294 19.83 1.71 7.30
N GLU A 295 19.89 1.42 8.61
CA GLU A 295 18.70 1.34 9.45
C GLU A 295 17.91 2.67 9.48
N ARG A 296 18.62 3.80 9.61
CA ARG A 296 17.99 5.12 9.61
C ARG A 296 17.43 5.48 8.25
N LEU A 297 18.13 5.13 7.16
CA LEU A 297 17.66 5.36 5.80
C LEU A 297 16.40 4.54 5.52
N ILE A 298 16.41 3.26 5.85
CA ILE A 298 15.27 2.34 5.72
C ILE A 298 14.07 2.90 6.48
N PHE A 299 14.23 3.25 7.75
CA PHE A 299 13.13 3.75 8.57
C PHE A 299 12.51 5.03 8.00
N LYS A 300 13.34 6.02 7.60
CA LYS A 300 12.84 7.29 7.06
C LYS A 300 12.20 7.13 5.68
N SER A 301 12.86 6.39 4.79
CA SER A 301 12.35 6.13 3.45
C SER A 301 11.04 5.34 3.53
N PHE A 302 10.95 4.34 4.41
CA PHE A 302 9.73 3.57 4.64
C PHE A 302 8.60 4.47 5.14
N PHE A 303 8.84 5.31 6.14
CA PHE A 303 7.82 6.19 6.69
C PHE A 303 7.29 7.18 5.63
N LEU A 304 8.17 7.82 4.86
CA LEU A 304 7.76 8.76 3.82
C LEU A 304 6.99 8.08 2.68
N LYS A 305 7.53 6.98 2.13
CA LYS A 305 6.90 6.26 1.01
C LYS A 305 5.58 5.59 1.43
N SER A 306 5.52 4.95 2.60
CA SER A 306 4.28 4.31 3.09
C SER A 306 3.17 5.33 3.36
N MET A 307 3.49 6.49 3.96
CA MET A 307 2.49 7.56 4.13
C MET A 307 1.98 8.08 2.79
N ASN A 308 2.84 8.29 1.81
CA ASN A 308 2.43 8.72 0.47
C ASN A 308 1.53 7.67 -0.22
N ALA A 309 1.90 6.40 -0.11
CA ALA A 309 1.14 5.29 -0.69
C ALA A 309 -0.23 5.10 -0.02
N PHE A 310 -0.32 5.22 1.31
CA PHE A 310 -1.56 4.97 2.05
C PHE A 310 -2.45 6.21 2.22
N ALA A 311 -1.92 7.43 2.18
CA ALA A 311 -2.69 8.66 2.46
C ALA A 311 -3.93 8.84 1.57
N PRO A 312 -3.87 8.64 0.24
CA PRO A 312 -5.07 8.73 -0.61
C PRO A 312 -6.15 7.70 -0.23
N ILE A 313 -5.74 6.51 0.22
CA ILE A 313 -6.65 5.43 0.64
C ILE A 313 -7.27 5.78 2.00
N PHE A 314 -6.47 6.29 2.94
CA PHE A 314 -6.96 6.81 4.23
C PHE A 314 -7.97 7.95 4.04
N TYR A 315 -7.72 8.85 3.08
CA TYR A 315 -8.65 9.94 2.75
C TYR A 315 -10.01 9.40 2.28
N VAL A 316 -10.01 8.50 1.29
CA VAL A 316 -11.24 7.91 0.74
C VAL A 316 -11.98 7.07 1.78
N ALA A 317 -11.26 6.33 2.63
CA ALA A 317 -11.87 5.49 3.65
C ALA A 317 -12.52 6.29 4.80
N PHE A 318 -11.86 7.33 5.29
CA PHE A 318 -12.25 7.97 6.57
C PHE A 318 -12.75 9.40 6.47
N PHE A 319 -12.34 10.17 5.45
CA PHE A 319 -12.63 11.61 5.38
C PHE A 319 -13.63 11.95 4.27
N LYS A 320 -13.60 11.23 3.15
CA LYS A 320 -14.50 11.47 2.02
C LYS A 320 -15.97 11.31 2.43
N GLY A 321 -16.81 12.30 2.07
CA GLY A 321 -18.26 12.29 2.31
C GLY A 321 -18.72 12.42 3.77
N ARG A 322 -17.80 12.61 4.75
CA ARG A 322 -18.16 12.77 6.18
C ARG A 322 -18.47 14.20 6.58
N PHE A 323 -17.85 15.17 5.90
CA PHE A 323 -17.91 16.59 6.23
C PHE A 323 -18.62 17.41 5.16
N SER A 324 -19.46 16.80 4.32
CA SER A 324 -20.19 17.50 3.25
C SER A 324 -21.30 18.43 3.78
N GLY A 325 -21.83 18.15 4.98
CA GLY A 325 -22.92 18.92 5.56
C GLY A 325 -24.28 18.35 5.18
N ARG A 326 -25.25 19.21 4.89
CA ARG A 326 -26.61 18.81 4.49
C ARG A 326 -27.10 19.64 3.31
N PRO A 327 -28.09 19.16 2.55
CA PRO A 327 -28.81 20.02 1.61
C PRO A 327 -29.32 21.30 2.30
N GLY A 328 -29.03 22.45 1.69
CA GLY A 328 -29.31 23.78 2.21
C GLY A 328 -28.16 24.46 2.98
N ASP A 329 -27.20 23.70 3.50
CA ASP A 329 -26.03 24.21 4.23
C ASP A 329 -24.84 23.26 4.03
N TYR A 330 -24.25 23.32 2.83
CA TYR A 330 -23.07 22.55 2.47
C TYR A 330 -21.78 23.24 2.92
N VAL A 331 -20.75 22.46 3.18
CA VAL A 331 -19.42 22.99 3.45
C VAL A 331 -18.72 23.32 2.13
N TYR A 332 -18.48 24.60 1.90
CA TYR A 332 -17.76 25.10 0.72
C TYR A 332 -16.27 25.29 1.02
N VAL A 333 -15.43 24.81 0.11
CA VAL A 333 -13.99 25.04 0.07
C VAL A 333 -13.72 26.25 -0.80
N PHE A 334 -12.91 27.19 -0.28
CA PHE A 334 -12.64 28.48 -0.93
C PHE A 334 -13.90 29.23 -1.37
N SER A 335 -14.98 29.10 -0.59
CA SER A 335 -16.29 29.75 -0.79
C SER A 335 -17.10 29.33 -2.03
N ASP A 336 -16.48 28.78 -3.08
CA ASP A 336 -17.16 28.51 -4.36
C ASP A 336 -17.35 27.01 -4.68
N TYR A 337 -16.62 26.10 -4.03
CA TYR A 337 -16.61 24.68 -4.39
C TYR A 337 -17.16 23.79 -3.28
N ARG A 338 -18.25 23.05 -3.55
CA ARG A 338 -18.85 22.08 -2.63
C ARG A 338 -17.93 20.87 -2.39
N MET A 339 -17.82 20.43 -1.14
CA MET A 339 -17.08 19.23 -0.76
C MET A 339 -17.66 17.95 -1.40
N GLU A 340 -16.78 17.01 -1.76
CA GLU A 340 -17.14 15.75 -2.45
C GLU A 340 -17.97 14.82 -1.55
N GLU A 341 -19.04 14.26 -2.11
CA GLU A 341 -19.90 13.26 -1.46
C GLU A 341 -19.60 11.84 -1.94
N CYS A 342 -19.87 10.86 -1.08
CA CYS A 342 -19.86 9.45 -1.47
C CYS A 342 -21.14 9.09 -2.23
N ALA A 343 -21.06 8.09 -3.11
CA ALA A 343 -22.26 7.47 -3.65
C ALA A 343 -23.11 6.84 -2.51
N PRO A 344 -24.43 6.70 -2.66
CA PRO A 344 -25.32 6.15 -1.64
C PRO A 344 -24.94 4.77 -1.08
N PRO A 345 -24.49 3.77 -1.87
CA PRO A 345 -24.05 2.50 -1.31
C PRO A 345 -22.75 2.61 -0.51
N GLY A 346 -22.02 3.75 -0.59
CA GLY A 346 -20.81 4.06 0.15
C GLY A 346 -19.60 4.36 -0.75
N CYS A 347 -18.48 4.73 -0.11
CA CYS A 347 -17.19 4.95 -0.77
C CYS A 347 -16.32 3.68 -0.87
N LEU A 348 -16.82 2.53 -0.40
CA LEU A 348 -16.05 1.29 -0.29
C LEU A 348 -15.59 0.75 -1.65
N ILE A 349 -16.43 0.82 -2.68
CA ILE A 349 -16.03 0.38 -4.04
C ILE A 349 -14.95 1.27 -4.63
N GLU A 350 -15.04 2.59 -4.45
CA GLU A 350 -13.99 3.50 -4.92
C GLU A 350 -12.65 3.18 -4.27
N LEU A 351 -12.67 2.85 -2.98
CA LEU A 351 -11.52 2.36 -2.24
C LEU A 351 -10.98 1.05 -2.84
N CYS A 352 -11.85 0.08 -3.15
CA CYS A 352 -11.45 -1.20 -3.75
C CYS A 352 -10.82 -1.01 -5.14
N ILE A 353 -11.40 -0.15 -5.99
CA ILE A 353 -10.86 0.15 -7.32
C ILE A 353 -9.50 0.83 -7.18
N GLN A 354 -9.38 1.79 -6.28
CA GLN A 354 -8.12 2.49 -6.02
C GLN A 354 -7.04 1.55 -5.50
N LEU A 355 -7.35 0.68 -4.53
CA LEU A 355 -6.44 -0.35 -4.03
C LEU A 355 -6.03 -1.31 -5.14
N SER A 356 -6.98 -1.77 -5.95
CA SER A 356 -6.71 -2.68 -7.06
C SER A 356 -5.81 -2.01 -8.11
N MET A 357 -6.08 -0.76 -8.45
CA MET A 357 -5.27 0.02 -9.41
C MET A 357 -3.87 0.31 -8.88
N ILE A 358 -3.70 0.62 -7.59
CA ILE A 358 -2.37 0.85 -7.02
C ILE A 358 -1.60 -0.47 -6.91
N MET A 359 -2.22 -1.53 -6.40
CA MET A 359 -1.55 -2.81 -6.18
C MET A 359 -1.27 -3.57 -7.49
N LEU A 360 -2.18 -3.55 -8.46
CA LEU A 360 -1.94 -4.14 -9.78
C LEU A 360 -1.14 -3.20 -10.69
N GLY A 361 -1.45 -1.90 -10.65
CA GLY A 361 -0.83 -0.93 -11.53
C GLY A 361 0.62 -0.64 -11.17
N LYS A 362 0.96 -0.51 -9.88
CA LYS A 362 2.36 -0.36 -9.47
C LYS A 362 3.16 -1.59 -9.90
N GLN A 363 2.67 -2.80 -9.63
CA GLN A 363 3.38 -4.00 -10.00
C GLN A 363 3.48 -4.22 -11.51
N LEU A 364 2.39 -4.04 -12.27
CA LEU A 364 2.41 -4.27 -13.71
C LEU A 364 3.25 -3.23 -14.46
N ILE A 365 3.20 -1.96 -14.02
CA ILE A 365 3.94 -0.88 -14.66
C ILE A 365 5.39 -0.91 -14.21
N GLN A 366 5.67 -1.02 -12.91
CA GLN A 366 7.02 -0.98 -12.38
C GLN A 366 7.83 -2.22 -12.78
N ASN A 367 7.28 -3.42 -12.61
CA ASN A 367 8.00 -4.65 -12.92
C ASN A 367 8.22 -4.86 -14.43
N ASN A 368 7.18 -4.69 -15.25
CA ASN A 368 7.33 -4.97 -16.68
C ASN A 368 7.99 -3.81 -17.44
N VAL A 369 7.70 -2.55 -17.05
CA VAL A 369 8.22 -1.38 -17.76
C VAL A 369 9.55 -0.92 -17.17
N PHE A 370 9.62 -0.62 -15.88
CA PHE A 370 10.82 -0.04 -15.29
C PHE A 370 11.93 -1.08 -15.07
N GLU A 371 11.61 -2.30 -14.66
CA GLU A 371 12.64 -3.33 -14.42
C GLU A 371 13.01 -4.13 -15.67
N VAL A 372 12.04 -4.54 -16.49
CA VAL A 372 12.35 -5.37 -17.67
C VAL A 372 12.55 -4.55 -18.96
N LEU A 373 11.65 -3.58 -19.24
CA LEU A 373 11.68 -2.86 -20.52
C LEU A 373 12.78 -1.79 -20.58
N ILE A 374 12.96 -1.00 -19.52
CA ILE A 374 13.93 0.12 -19.53
C ILE A 374 15.38 -0.36 -19.66
N PRO A 375 15.90 -1.32 -18.86
CA PRO A 375 17.27 -1.79 -19.00
C PRO A 375 17.53 -2.46 -20.36
N LYS A 376 16.57 -3.24 -20.86
CA LYS A 376 16.67 -3.85 -22.21
C LYS A 376 16.67 -2.81 -23.32
N MET A 377 15.81 -1.79 -23.23
CA MET A 377 15.76 -0.71 -24.19
C MET A 377 17.04 0.12 -24.16
N TYR A 378 17.55 0.45 -22.97
CA TYR A 378 18.83 1.15 -22.79
C TYR A 378 19.99 0.35 -23.39
N ARG A 379 20.10 -0.96 -23.10
CA ARG A 379 21.09 -1.84 -23.72
C ARG A 379 20.97 -1.89 -25.23
N THR A 380 19.75 -2.04 -25.77
CA THR A 380 19.53 -2.08 -27.22
C THR A 380 19.94 -0.77 -27.88
N ILE A 381 19.62 0.36 -27.27
CA ILE A 381 20.05 1.70 -27.73
C ILE A 381 21.56 1.85 -27.65
N GLN A 382 22.20 1.36 -26.59
CA GLN A 382 23.65 1.44 -26.40
C GLN A 382 24.40 0.53 -27.40
N GLU A 383 23.86 -0.65 -27.69
CA GLU A 383 24.37 -1.55 -28.73
C GLU A 383 24.18 -0.97 -30.13
N GLN A 384 23.04 -0.33 -30.41
CA GLN A 384 22.80 0.37 -31.68
C GLN A 384 23.74 1.57 -31.85
N LYS A 385 23.88 2.43 -30.82
CA LYS A 385 24.84 3.55 -30.83
C LYS A 385 26.30 3.08 -30.92
N GLY A 386 26.62 1.92 -30.36
CA GLY A 386 27.94 1.29 -30.48
C GLY A 386 28.21 0.79 -31.90
N LYS A 387 27.20 0.21 -32.57
CA LYS A 387 27.28 -0.21 -33.98
C LYS A 387 27.36 0.98 -34.93
N ASP A 388 26.62 2.06 -34.68
CA ASP A 388 26.67 3.27 -35.50
C ASP A 388 28.00 4.03 -35.35
N ARG A 389 28.61 4.03 -34.15
CA ARG A 389 29.96 4.59 -33.93
C ARG A 389 31.09 3.71 -34.46
N GLY A 390 30.86 2.39 -34.57
CA GLY A 390 31.81 1.45 -35.19
C GLY A 390 31.91 1.56 -36.72
N GLY A 391 31.12 2.45 -37.35
CA GLY A 391 31.18 2.70 -38.79
C GLY A 391 32.29 3.67 -39.24
N GLU A 392 33.05 4.29 -38.32
CA GLU A 392 34.04 5.32 -38.67
C GLU A 392 35.50 5.01 -38.28
N GLU A 393 35.81 3.85 -37.66
CA GLU A 393 37.18 3.50 -37.24
C GLU A 393 37.64 2.14 -37.82
N GLU A 394 37.97 2.11 -39.11
CA GLU A 394 38.54 0.96 -39.85
C GLU A 394 40.04 0.66 -39.49
N MET A 395 40.45 0.71 -38.21
CA MET A 395 41.86 0.38 -37.84
C MET A 395 42.09 -0.75 -36.82
N ASP A 396 41.07 -1.34 -36.19
CA ASP A 396 41.28 -2.41 -35.17
C ASP A 396 40.50 -3.73 -35.42
N GLU A 397 40.32 -4.13 -36.69
CA GLU A 397 39.61 -5.37 -37.07
C GLU A 397 40.24 -6.68 -36.53
N ALA A 398 41.46 -6.63 -35.97
CA ALA A 398 42.14 -7.79 -35.39
C ALA A 398 41.82 -8.03 -33.90
N GLU A 399 41.41 -7.00 -33.14
CA GLU A 399 41.02 -7.15 -31.73
C GLU A 399 39.53 -7.48 -31.53
N GLU A 400 38.68 -7.13 -32.50
CA GLU A 400 37.22 -7.29 -32.40
C GLU A 400 36.75 -8.77 -32.46
N LYS A 401 37.59 -9.69 -32.96
CA LYS A 401 37.33 -11.13 -32.95
C LYS A 401 37.64 -11.84 -31.64
N ARG A 402 38.25 -11.16 -30.66
CA ARG A 402 38.54 -11.79 -29.36
C ARG A 402 37.26 -11.77 -28.53
N SER A 403 36.77 -12.96 -28.15
CA SER A 403 35.65 -13.08 -27.20
C SER A 403 35.88 -12.15 -26.01
N LYS A 404 35.00 -11.16 -25.81
CA LYS A 404 35.07 -10.21 -24.69
C LYS A 404 35.28 -10.98 -23.38
N GLN A 405 36.31 -10.60 -22.64
CA GLN A 405 36.64 -11.23 -21.35
C GLN A 405 35.49 -11.01 -20.35
N GLN A 406 35.34 -11.91 -19.37
CA GLN A 406 34.20 -11.91 -18.45
C GLN A 406 34.02 -10.57 -17.71
N PHE A 407 35.11 -9.95 -17.27
CA PHE A 407 35.03 -8.66 -16.57
C PHE A 407 34.48 -7.53 -17.45
N HIS A 408 34.72 -7.53 -18.76
CA HIS A 408 34.11 -6.54 -19.67
C HIS A 408 32.60 -6.74 -19.78
N LYS A 409 32.14 -7.99 -19.74
CA LYS A 409 30.70 -8.32 -19.74
C LYS A 409 30.06 -7.90 -18.42
N ASP A 410 30.69 -8.24 -17.30
CA ASP A 410 30.17 -7.90 -15.98
C ASP A 410 30.24 -6.38 -15.71
N PHE A 411 31.24 -5.67 -16.23
CA PHE A 411 31.32 -4.21 -16.14
C PHE A 411 30.15 -3.50 -16.86
N ALA A 412 29.60 -4.10 -17.91
CA ALA A 412 28.44 -3.55 -18.62
C ALA A 412 27.10 -3.75 -17.88
N LEU A 413 27.08 -4.57 -16.82
CA LEU A 413 25.89 -4.79 -15.98
C LEU A 413 25.70 -3.62 -14.99
N GLU A 414 24.49 -3.48 -14.48
CA GLU A 414 24.15 -2.42 -13.50
C GLU A 414 24.78 -2.71 -12.12
N PRO A 415 25.25 -1.68 -11.39
CA PRO A 415 25.77 -1.85 -10.05
C PRO A 415 24.64 -2.25 -9.08
N PHE A 416 24.99 -3.02 -8.05
CA PHE A 416 24.05 -3.41 -7.01
C PHE A 416 23.90 -2.29 -5.97
N GLU A 417 22.66 -1.82 -5.76
CA GLU A 417 22.33 -0.71 -4.84
C GLU A 417 21.85 -1.18 -3.44
N GLY A 418 21.88 -2.48 -3.17
CA GLY A 418 21.38 -3.10 -1.93
C GLY A 418 20.07 -3.87 -2.12
N VAL A 419 19.63 -4.59 -1.08
CA VAL A 419 18.36 -5.36 -1.08
C VAL A 419 17.19 -4.54 -0.45
N SER A 420 17.50 -3.36 0.07
CA SER A 420 16.53 -2.53 0.80
C SER A 420 15.35 -2.06 -0.06
N PRO A 421 15.53 -1.65 -1.33
CA PRO A 421 14.41 -1.33 -2.22
C PRO A 421 13.45 -2.52 -2.45
N GLU A 422 14.00 -3.72 -2.59
CA GLU A 422 13.24 -4.95 -2.81
C GLU A 422 12.42 -5.33 -1.57
N TYR A 423 12.98 -5.23 -0.37
CA TYR A 423 12.22 -5.39 0.87
C TYR A 423 11.13 -4.33 1.02
N MET A 424 11.44 -3.07 0.68
CA MET A 424 10.52 -1.95 0.81
C MET A 424 9.25 -2.15 0.01
N GLU A 425 9.37 -2.63 -1.23
CA GLU A 425 8.23 -2.93 -2.07
C GLU A 425 7.32 -4.01 -1.45
N MET A 426 7.92 -5.12 -1.05
CA MET A 426 7.18 -6.25 -0.47
C MET A 426 6.52 -5.89 0.87
N ILE A 427 7.13 -5.02 1.67
CA ILE A 427 6.57 -4.60 2.97
C ILE A 427 5.44 -3.58 2.78
N ILE A 428 5.52 -2.70 1.78
CA ILE A 428 4.40 -1.83 1.40
C ILE A 428 3.22 -2.68 0.89
N GLN A 429 3.49 -3.71 0.08
CA GLN A 429 2.49 -4.67 -0.38
C GLN A 429 1.83 -5.42 0.79
N TYR A 430 2.62 -5.90 1.76
CA TYR A 430 2.10 -6.46 3.02
C TYR A 430 1.20 -5.46 3.77
N GLY A 431 1.56 -4.18 3.76
CA GLY A 431 0.73 -3.10 4.28
C GLY A 431 -0.64 -3.01 3.60
N PHE A 432 -0.70 -3.04 2.26
CA PHE A 432 -1.97 -3.07 1.54
C PHE A 432 -2.84 -4.29 1.88
N VAL A 433 -2.22 -5.47 1.98
CA VAL A 433 -2.90 -6.74 2.29
C VAL A 433 -3.42 -6.78 3.71
N SER A 434 -2.75 -6.13 4.67
CA SER A 434 -3.12 -6.19 6.09
C SER A 434 -4.03 -5.03 6.52
N LEU A 435 -3.73 -3.79 6.13
CA LEU A 435 -4.42 -2.58 6.62
C LEU A 435 -5.84 -2.42 6.07
N PHE A 436 -6.08 -2.87 4.84
CA PHE A 436 -7.33 -2.60 4.10
C PHE A 436 -8.07 -3.87 3.69
N VAL A 437 -7.82 -4.97 4.39
CA VAL A 437 -8.42 -6.27 4.02
C VAL A 437 -9.92 -6.34 4.30
N ALA A 438 -10.40 -5.57 5.28
CA ALA A 438 -11.82 -5.48 5.60
C ALA A 438 -12.67 -4.89 4.46
N SER A 439 -12.07 -4.06 3.59
CA SER A 439 -12.76 -3.53 2.40
C SER A 439 -12.54 -4.38 1.16
N PHE A 440 -11.40 -5.09 1.05
CA PHE A 440 -11.07 -5.82 -0.16
C PHE A 440 -10.55 -7.26 0.12
N PRO A 441 -11.45 -8.26 0.20
CA PRO A 441 -11.08 -9.64 0.54
C PRO A 441 -10.22 -10.36 -0.52
N LEU A 442 -10.21 -9.89 -1.78
CA LEU A 442 -9.37 -10.46 -2.84
C LEU A 442 -7.92 -9.94 -2.81
N ALA A 443 -7.57 -9.01 -1.92
CA ALA A 443 -6.21 -8.46 -1.82
C ALA A 443 -5.12 -9.53 -1.71
N PRO A 444 -5.25 -10.56 -0.84
CA PRO A 444 -4.23 -11.59 -0.73
C PRO A 444 -4.03 -12.41 -2.00
N ALA A 445 -5.10 -12.64 -2.78
CA ALA A 445 -5.00 -13.41 -4.03
C ALA A 445 -4.20 -12.66 -5.10
N PHE A 446 -4.38 -11.34 -5.19
CA PHE A 446 -3.58 -10.50 -6.07
C PHE A 446 -2.13 -10.36 -5.59
N ALA A 447 -1.91 -10.25 -4.28
CA ALA A 447 -0.57 -10.25 -3.70
C ALA A 447 0.15 -11.60 -3.94
N LEU A 448 -0.56 -12.72 -3.85
CA LEU A 448 0.00 -14.05 -4.13
C LEU A 448 0.42 -14.18 -5.60
N LEU A 449 -0.45 -13.77 -6.54
CA LEU A 449 -0.15 -13.81 -7.97
C LEU A 449 1.07 -12.95 -8.30
N ASN A 450 1.10 -11.76 -7.70
CA ASN A 450 2.23 -10.85 -7.79
C ASN A 450 3.52 -11.51 -7.27
N ASN A 451 3.55 -11.98 -6.01
CA ASN A 451 4.75 -12.56 -5.42
C ASN A 451 5.31 -13.76 -6.22
N VAL A 452 4.44 -14.58 -6.83
CA VAL A 452 4.86 -15.71 -7.68
C VAL A 452 5.65 -15.22 -8.90
N ILE A 453 5.23 -14.11 -9.51
CA ILE A 453 5.93 -13.48 -10.63
C ILE A 453 7.19 -12.77 -10.11
N GLU A 454 7.08 -12.03 -9.02
CA GLU A 454 8.13 -11.26 -8.37
C GLU A 454 9.37 -12.11 -8.05
N ILE A 455 9.18 -13.24 -7.36
CA ILE A 455 10.27 -14.16 -6.99
C ILE A 455 11.14 -14.51 -8.21
N ARG A 456 10.52 -14.63 -9.39
CA ARG A 456 11.21 -15.02 -10.63
C ARG A 456 11.82 -13.82 -11.34
N LEU A 457 11.13 -12.68 -11.32
CA LEU A 457 11.68 -11.41 -11.83
C LEU A 457 12.94 -11.02 -11.08
N ASP A 458 12.88 -11.01 -9.75
CA ASP A 458 14.04 -10.74 -8.90
C ASP A 458 15.15 -11.76 -9.16
N ALA A 459 14.83 -13.06 -9.19
CA ALA A 459 15.82 -14.08 -9.51
C ALA A 459 16.51 -13.83 -10.86
N ALA A 460 15.75 -13.44 -11.90
CA ALA A 460 16.29 -13.10 -13.21
C ALA A 460 17.16 -11.84 -13.17
N LYS A 461 16.72 -10.80 -12.46
CA LYS A 461 17.46 -9.55 -12.23
C LYS A 461 18.81 -9.84 -11.56
N PHE A 462 18.82 -10.59 -10.45
CA PHE A 462 20.02 -10.99 -9.71
C PHE A 462 20.98 -11.86 -10.53
N VAL A 463 20.47 -12.74 -11.40
CA VAL A 463 21.29 -13.67 -12.18
C VAL A 463 21.79 -13.08 -13.50
N THR A 464 21.07 -12.15 -14.12
CA THR A 464 21.33 -11.73 -15.52
C THR A 464 21.55 -10.23 -15.73
N GLU A 465 21.01 -9.35 -14.87
CA GLU A 465 20.97 -7.91 -15.14
C GLU A 465 21.93 -7.10 -14.29
N ILE A 466 22.12 -7.50 -13.02
CA ILE A 466 23.00 -6.82 -12.08
C ILE A 466 24.40 -7.46 -12.01
N ARG A 467 25.37 -6.66 -11.57
CA ARG A 467 26.69 -7.15 -11.16
C ARG A 467 26.57 -8.02 -9.91
N ARG A 468 27.49 -8.99 -9.78
CA ARG A 468 27.54 -9.84 -8.59
C ARG A 468 27.75 -8.98 -7.34
N PRO A 469 26.85 -9.07 -6.34
CA PRO A 469 27.00 -8.38 -5.07
C PRO A 469 28.08 -9.04 -4.21
N ASP A 470 28.65 -8.27 -3.30
CA ASP A 470 29.53 -8.80 -2.27
C ASP A 470 28.73 -9.68 -1.29
N ALA A 471 29.27 -10.85 -0.95
CA ALA A 471 28.61 -11.78 -0.05
C ALA A 471 28.70 -11.29 1.41
N VAL A 472 27.70 -10.52 1.83
CA VAL A 472 27.58 -10.02 3.20
C VAL A 472 26.89 -11.06 4.08
N ARG A 473 27.54 -11.41 5.20
CA ARG A 473 26.95 -12.26 6.24
C ARG A 473 25.98 -11.42 7.07
N CYS A 474 24.71 -11.83 7.15
CA CYS A 474 23.73 -11.19 8.05
C CYS A 474 22.92 -12.24 8.81
N LYS A 475 22.53 -11.93 10.05
CA LYS A 475 21.86 -12.86 10.97
C LYS A 475 20.33 -12.78 10.92
N ASP A 476 19.81 -11.64 10.50
CA ASP A 476 18.39 -11.33 10.47
C ASP A 476 18.06 -10.34 9.34
N ILE A 477 16.76 -10.09 9.15
CA ILE A 477 16.26 -9.06 8.23
C ILE A 477 16.34 -7.65 8.82
N GLY A 478 16.94 -7.48 10.00
CA GLY A 478 17.10 -6.20 10.70
C GLY A 478 15.78 -5.50 11.04
N ILE A 479 15.75 -4.18 10.81
CA ILE A 479 14.65 -3.27 11.15
C ILE A 479 13.30 -3.65 10.53
N TRP A 480 13.32 -4.40 9.42
CA TRP A 480 12.11 -4.81 8.69
C TRP A 480 11.16 -5.66 9.55
N TYR A 481 11.67 -6.49 10.47
CA TYR A 481 10.82 -7.25 11.38
C TYR A 481 10.01 -6.34 12.32
N ASN A 482 10.64 -5.29 12.84
CA ASN A 482 9.98 -4.32 13.71
C ASN A 482 8.91 -3.52 12.93
N ILE A 483 9.20 -3.17 11.68
CA ILE A 483 8.24 -2.52 10.78
C ILE A 483 7.03 -3.43 10.53
N LEU A 484 7.24 -4.69 10.18
CA LEU A 484 6.15 -5.66 9.95
C LEU A 484 5.29 -5.86 11.21
N CYS A 485 5.89 -5.93 12.39
CA CYS A 485 5.17 -5.98 13.67
C CYS A 485 4.32 -4.71 13.90
N GLY A 486 4.90 -3.53 13.63
CA GLY A 486 4.19 -2.25 13.73
C GLY A 486 2.99 -2.16 12.79
N ILE A 487 3.16 -2.52 11.51
CA ILE A 487 2.08 -2.57 10.51
C ILE A 487 0.97 -3.53 10.96
N SER A 488 1.35 -4.72 11.45
CA SER A 488 0.38 -5.75 11.86
C SER A 488 -0.47 -5.33 13.05
N LYS A 489 0.10 -4.59 14.02
CA LYS A 489 -0.67 -4.02 15.13
C LYS A 489 -1.56 -2.87 14.67
N PHE A 490 -1.04 -2.01 13.79
CA PHE A 490 -1.81 -0.90 13.23
C PHE A 490 -2.96 -1.36 12.32
N SER A 491 -2.83 -2.51 11.67
CA SER A 491 -3.87 -3.10 10.82
C SER A 491 -5.11 -3.52 11.60
N VAL A 492 -4.98 -4.00 12.83
CA VAL A 492 -6.13 -4.32 13.70
C VAL A 492 -6.96 -3.07 13.97
N ILE A 493 -6.29 -1.96 14.28
CA ILE A 493 -6.94 -0.66 14.51
C ILE A 493 -7.63 -0.19 13.23
N THR A 494 -6.91 -0.20 12.10
CA THR A 494 -7.42 0.30 10.82
C THR A 494 -8.64 -0.49 10.35
N ASN A 495 -8.58 -1.83 10.38
CA ASN A 495 -9.70 -2.69 10.00
C ASN A 495 -10.94 -2.47 10.89
N ALA A 496 -10.77 -2.22 12.20
CA ALA A 496 -11.88 -1.89 13.09
C ALA A 496 -12.60 -0.61 12.64
N PHE A 497 -11.83 0.43 12.30
CA PHE A 497 -12.38 1.69 11.80
C PHE A 497 -13.01 1.51 10.42
N VAL A 498 -12.41 0.76 9.49
CA VAL A 498 -12.99 0.51 8.16
C VAL A 498 -14.37 -0.17 8.30
N ILE A 499 -14.48 -1.22 9.11
CA ILE A 499 -15.74 -1.95 9.32
C ILE A 499 -16.81 -1.08 9.98
N SER A 500 -16.41 -0.27 10.96
CA SER A 500 -17.37 0.54 11.73
C SER A 500 -17.85 1.78 10.97
N PHE A 501 -16.92 2.49 10.35
CA PHE A 501 -17.17 3.82 9.81
C PHE A 501 -17.42 3.81 8.30
N THR A 502 -16.68 2.99 7.53
CA THR A 502 -16.72 2.98 6.06
C THR A 502 -17.72 1.94 5.51
N SER A 503 -17.87 0.81 6.18
CA SER A 503 -18.84 -0.24 5.84
C SER A 503 -20.26 0.08 6.38
N GLU A 504 -21.28 -0.45 5.73
CA GLU A 504 -22.67 -0.36 6.17
C GLU A 504 -23.05 -1.47 7.16
N PHE A 505 -22.09 -2.29 7.61
CA PHE A 505 -22.33 -3.41 8.54
C PHE A 505 -22.97 -2.98 9.86
N VAL A 506 -22.40 -1.97 10.54
CA VAL A 506 -22.92 -1.52 11.85
C VAL A 506 -24.30 -0.87 11.74
N PRO A 507 -24.57 0.08 10.81
CA PRO A 507 -25.91 0.65 10.62
C PRO A 507 -26.97 -0.42 10.29
N ARG A 508 -26.63 -1.39 9.44
CA ARG A 508 -27.50 -2.53 9.11
C ARG A 508 -27.87 -3.37 10.33
N MET A 509 -26.88 -3.70 11.16
CA MET A 509 -27.12 -4.42 12.43
C MET A 509 -28.01 -3.61 13.38
N VAL A 510 -27.73 -2.32 13.56
CA VAL A 510 -28.52 -1.44 14.44
C VAL A 510 -29.98 -1.40 14.00
N TYR A 511 -30.23 -1.26 12.70
CA TYR A 511 -31.59 -1.31 12.16
C TYR A 511 -32.28 -2.64 12.48
N GLN A 512 -31.61 -3.76 12.20
CA GLN A 512 -32.18 -5.09 12.39
C GLN A 512 -32.57 -5.39 13.85
N TYR A 513 -31.74 -4.98 14.81
CA TYR A 513 -31.94 -5.31 16.22
C TYR A 513 -32.76 -4.28 17.01
N ILE A 514 -32.72 -3.00 16.63
CA ILE A 514 -33.37 -1.92 17.40
C ILE A 514 -34.64 -1.40 16.73
N TYR A 515 -34.64 -1.27 15.40
CA TYR A 515 -35.69 -0.55 14.66
C TYR A 515 -36.62 -1.48 13.87
N SER A 516 -36.18 -2.66 13.47
CA SER A 516 -37.00 -3.62 12.74
C SER A 516 -37.94 -4.38 13.67
N GLY A 517 -39.25 -4.19 13.49
CA GLY A 517 -40.28 -4.88 14.29
C GLY A 517 -40.32 -6.40 14.08
N ASN A 518 -39.90 -6.88 12.89
CA ASN A 518 -39.92 -8.30 12.53
C ASN A 518 -38.52 -8.94 12.52
N GLY A 519 -37.45 -8.17 12.81
CA GLY A 519 -36.05 -8.62 12.69
C GLY A 519 -35.56 -8.80 11.25
N THR A 520 -36.35 -8.38 10.26
CA THR A 520 -36.02 -8.40 8.82
C THR A 520 -35.35 -7.10 8.38
N MET A 521 -34.61 -7.15 7.26
CA MET A 521 -33.93 -5.97 6.67
C MET A 521 -34.81 -5.16 5.72
N SER A 522 -36.11 -5.48 5.66
CA SER A 522 -37.10 -4.79 4.84
C SER A 522 -37.37 -3.37 5.36
N GLY A 523 -37.31 -2.37 4.49
CA GLY A 523 -37.45 -0.95 4.83
C GLY A 523 -36.16 -0.29 5.29
N TYR A 524 -35.01 -0.97 5.20
CA TYR A 524 -33.72 -0.38 5.59
C TYR A 524 -33.36 0.82 4.71
N THR A 525 -33.56 0.70 3.39
CA THR A 525 -33.22 1.78 2.45
C THR A 525 -33.99 3.05 2.76
N GLU A 526 -35.29 2.94 3.01
CA GLU A 526 -36.14 4.07 3.41
C GLU A 526 -35.72 4.65 4.77
N HIS A 527 -35.40 3.80 5.75
CA HIS A 527 -34.92 4.24 7.06
C HIS A 527 -33.57 4.97 7.00
N SER A 528 -32.69 4.58 6.07
CA SER A 528 -31.35 5.16 5.92
C SER A 528 -31.33 6.55 5.25
N LEU A 529 -32.46 6.99 4.69
CA LEU A 529 -32.59 8.21 3.90
C LEU A 529 -33.45 9.26 4.61
N SER A 530 -32.92 10.47 4.77
CA SER A 530 -33.67 11.60 5.32
C SER A 530 -34.36 12.42 4.22
N TYR A 531 -35.43 13.11 4.62
CA TYR A 531 -36.23 13.96 3.73
C TYR A 531 -35.68 15.39 3.72
N PHE A 532 -35.66 16.00 2.53
CA PHE A 532 -35.34 17.41 2.33
C PHE A 532 -36.41 18.12 1.52
N ASN A 533 -36.84 19.30 1.99
CA ASN A 533 -37.75 20.15 1.24
C ASN A 533 -36.96 21.08 0.30
N VAL A 534 -37.25 21.02 -0.99
CA VAL A 534 -36.51 21.72 -2.04
C VAL A 534 -36.60 23.25 -1.90
N THR A 535 -37.65 23.77 -1.26
CA THR A 535 -37.79 25.22 -1.00
C THR A 535 -36.69 25.80 -0.11
N ASN A 536 -35.97 24.96 0.63
CA ASN A 536 -34.98 25.39 1.61
C ASN A 536 -33.55 25.46 1.03
N PHE A 537 -33.40 25.32 -0.29
CA PHE A 537 -32.11 25.58 -0.94
C PHE A 537 -31.78 27.07 -0.96
N PRO A 538 -30.49 27.46 -0.76
CA PRO A 538 -30.06 28.83 -0.98
C PRO A 538 -30.24 29.25 -2.45
N PRO A 539 -30.53 30.53 -2.71
CA PRO A 539 -30.85 31.02 -4.04
C PRO A 539 -29.69 30.75 -5.02
N GLY A 540 -30.00 30.17 -6.18
CA GLY A 540 -29.01 29.85 -7.22
C GLY A 540 -28.38 28.45 -7.14
N THR A 541 -28.64 27.66 -6.08
CA THR A 541 -28.09 26.30 -5.94
C THR A 541 -29.05 25.20 -6.41
N ALA A 542 -30.36 25.47 -6.40
CA ALA A 542 -31.37 24.49 -6.80
C ALA A 542 -31.42 24.30 -8.33
N PRO A 543 -31.63 23.07 -8.83
CA PRO A 543 -31.84 22.80 -10.24
C PRO A 543 -33.21 23.28 -10.72
N ASN A 544 -33.37 23.44 -12.04
CA ASN A 544 -34.55 24.02 -12.67
C ASN A 544 -35.76 23.05 -12.75
N THR A 545 -35.61 21.82 -12.27
CA THR A 545 -36.63 20.77 -12.30
C THR A 545 -37.57 20.86 -11.09
N THR A 546 -38.87 20.70 -11.32
CA THR A 546 -39.92 20.88 -10.29
C THR A 546 -40.16 19.62 -9.48
N VAL A 547 -39.40 19.46 -8.39
CA VAL A 547 -39.59 18.40 -7.38
C VAL A 547 -39.90 19.05 -6.03
N SER A 548 -40.89 18.53 -5.29
CA SER A 548 -41.28 19.08 -3.98
C SER A 548 -40.34 18.64 -2.85
N MET A 549 -39.91 17.37 -2.86
CA MET A 549 -39.03 16.80 -1.85
C MET A 549 -37.98 15.88 -2.48
N CYS A 550 -36.76 15.92 -1.96
CA CYS A 550 -35.67 15.01 -2.33
C CYS A 550 -35.13 14.28 -1.10
N ARG A 551 -34.51 13.12 -1.32
CA ARG A 551 -33.87 12.31 -0.28
C ARG A 551 -32.35 12.47 -0.30
N TYR A 552 -31.73 12.34 0.87
CA TYR A 552 -30.28 12.28 1.00
C TYR A 552 -29.89 11.30 2.12
N LYS A 553 -28.66 10.80 2.07
CA LYS A 553 -28.16 9.81 3.01
C LYS A 553 -27.55 10.50 4.22
N ASP A 554 -28.36 10.71 5.25
CA ASP A 554 -27.93 11.15 6.58
C ASP A 554 -29.07 10.88 7.59
N TYR A 555 -28.73 10.74 8.87
CA TYR A 555 -29.70 10.50 9.95
C TYR A 555 -30.14 11.83 10.58
N ARG A 556 -31.07 12.52 9.91
CA ARG A 556 -31.61 13.82 10.35
C ARG A 556 -33.11 13.80 10.47
N ASP A 557 -33.63 14.63 11.36
CA ASP A 557 -35.06 14.75 11.57
C ASP A 557 -35.77 15.38 10.36
N PRO A 558 -36.96 14.89 10.01
CA PRO A 558 -37.68 15.30 8.81
C PRO A 558 -38.18 16.76 8.90
N PRO A 559 -38.55 17.38 7.77
CA PRO A 559 -38.90 18.81 7.72
C PRO A 559 -40.17 19.19 8.50
N TRP A 560 -41.04 18.23 8.81
CA TRP A 560 -42.26 18.45 9.62
C TRP A 560 -42.04 18.23 11.12
N ALA A 561 -40.84 17.82 11.54
CA ALA A 561 -40.49 17.70 12.96
C ALA A 561 -40.22 19.10 13.57
N PRO A 562 -40.37 19.26 14.90
CA PRO A 562 -40.11 20.54 15.57
C PRO A 562 -38.65 21.00 15.40
N ASP A 563 -37.69 20.07 15.44
CA ASP A 563 -36.26 20.34 15.26
C ASP A 563 -35.78 19.91 13.86
N ALA A 564 -36.37 20.49 12.82
CA ALA A 564 -36.11 20.13 11.43
C ALA A 564 -34.61 20.16 11.06
N TYR A 565 -34.15 19.12 10.34
CA TYR A 565 -32.78 18.97 9.82
C TYR A 565 -31.67 18.85 10.86
N THR A 566 -31.99 18.76 12.14
CA THR A 566 -31.02 18.45 13.20
C THR A 566 -30.71 16.96 13.24
N PHE A 567 -29.62 16.57 13.92
CA PHE A 567 -29.25 15.16 14.04
C PHE A 567 -30.27 14.41 14.87
N SER A 568 -30.87 13.37 14.27
CA SER A 568 -31.89 12.57 14.93
C SER A 568 -31.31 11.70 16.03
N LYS A 569 -32.17 11.18 16.92
CA LYS A 569 -31.77 10.16 17.92
C LYS A 569 -31.12 8.94 17.25
N GLN A 570 -31.57 8.59 16.05
CA GLN A 570 -31.01 7.50 15.24
C GLN A 570 -29.51 7.69 14.94
N TYR A 571 -29.10 8.92 14.61
CA TYR A 571 -27.71 9.25 14.34
C TYR A 571 -26.82 8.90 15.54
N TRP A 572 -27.22 9.36 16.73
CA TRP A 572 -26.47 9.14 17.97
C TRP A 572 -26.44 7.67 18.37
N SER A 573 -27.53 6.93 18.19
CA SER A 573 -27.59 5.49 18.44
C SER A 573 -26.64 4.72 17.51
N VAL A 574 -26.63 5.04 16.22
CA VAL A 574 -25.71 4.43 15.24
C VAL A 574 -24.26 4.81 15.55
N LEU A 575 -23.97 6.07 15.87
CA LEU A 575 -22.62 6.52 16.23
C LEU A 575 -22.10 5.84 17.50
N ALA A 576 -22.94 5.70 18.53
CA ALA A 576 -22.60 4.98 19.75
C ALA A 576 -22.28 3.50 19.46
N ALA A 577 -23.11 2.83 18.65
CA ALA A 577 -22.87 1.45 18.23
C ALA A 577 -21.56 1.31 17.43
N LYS A 578 -21.26 2.27 16.55
CA LYS A 578 -20.00 2.33 15.79
C LYS A 578 -18.78 2.42 16.71
N LEU A 579 -18.79 3.31 17.69
CA LEU A 579 -17.70 3.47 18.64
C LEU A 579 -17.54 2.24 19.55
N LEU A 580 -18.64 1.68 20.04
CA LEU A 580 -18.63 0.45 20.83
C LEU A 580 -18.02 -0.70 20.03
N PHE A 581 -18.43 -0.88 18.78
CA PHE A 581 -17.88 -1.92 17.90
C PHE A 581 -16.36 -1.79 17.77
N VAL A 582 -15.84 -0.57 17.55
CA VAL A 582 -14.39 -0.33 17.45
C VAL A 582 -13.67 -0.75 18.73
N ILE A 583 -14.18 -0.37 19.90
CA ILE A 583 -13.59 -0.73 21.20
C ILE A 583 -13.58 -2.26 21.38
N PHE A 584 -14.71 -2.92 21.15
CA PHE A 584 -14.82 -4.37 21.30
C PHE A 584 -13.91 -5.12 20.32
N PHE A 585 -13.92 -4.72 19.06
CA PHE A 585 -13.08 -5.34 18.03
C PHE A 585 -11.61 -5.17 18.36
N GLN A 586 -11.17 -3.96 18.69
CA GLN A 586 -9.76 -3.71 19.03
C GLN A 586 -9.31 -4.51 20.24
N VAL A 587 -10.05 -4.44 21.36
CA VAL A 587 -9.65 -5.15 22.59
C VAL A 587 -9.58 -6.66 22.35
N LYS A 588 -10.60 -7.25 21.71
CA LYS A 588 -10.64 -8.70 21.50
C LYS A 588 -9.65 -9.18 20.46
N VAL A 589 -9.50 -8.48 19.35
CA VAL A 589 -8.61 -8.92 18.26
C VAL A 589 -7.15 -8.66 18.63
N LEU A 590 -6.82 -7.58 19.33
CA LEU A 590 -5.46 -7.37 19.85
C LEU A 590 -5.10 -8.39 20.92
N ASP A 591 -6.01 -8.68 21.86
CA ASP A 591 -5.79 -9.74 22.87
C ASP A 591 -5.58 -11.10 22.20
N LEU A 592 -6.37 -11.45 21.18
CA LEU A 592 -6.17 -12.67 20.40
C LEU A 592 -4.84 -12.66 19.61
N PHE A 593 -4.43 -11.52 19.07
CA PHE A 593 -3.17 -11.34 18.37
C PHE A 593 -1.98 -11.58 19.30
N ASP A 594 -1.97 -10.93 20.46
CA ASP A 594 -0.91 -11.05 21.46
C ASP A 594 -0.90 -12.46 22.08
N GLN A 595 -2.05 -13.04 22.43
CA GLN A 595 -2.15 -14.44 22.86
C GLN A 595 -1.68 -15.41 21.78
N GLY A 596 -1.93 -15.11 20.51
CA GLY A 596 -1.43 -15.87 19.37
C GLY A 596 0.10 -15.86 19.35
N MET A 597 0.72 -14.69 19.52
CA MET A 597 2.17 -14.57 19.63
C MET A 597 2.73 -15.37 20.82
N ASP A 598 2.14 -15.23 22.00
CA ASP A 598 2.60 -15.87 23.26
C ASP A 598 2.44 -17.40 23.25
N ARG A 599 1.28 -17.91 22.84
CA ARG A 599 0.98 -19.35 22.86
C ARG A 599 1.87 -20.12 21.88
N TRP A 600 2.20 -19.50 20.75
CA TRP A 600 3.14 -20.08 19.79
C TRP A 600 4.59 -19.97 20.26
N THR A 601 5.00 -18.93 20.99
CA THR A 601 6.35 -18.90 21.60
C THR A 601 6.52 -19.98 22.65
N VAL A 602 5.51 -20.22 23.50
CA VAL A 602 5.55 -21.29 24.51
C VAL A 602 5.66 -22.69 23.88
N ASN A 603 4.92 -22.95 22.80
CA ASN A 603 5.02 -24.23 22.08
C ASN A 603 6.36 -24.41 21.36
N ALA A 604 7.02 -23.34 20.92
CA ALA A 604 8.37 -23.40 20.36
C ALA A 604 9.42 -23.78 21.42
N ILE A 605 9.28 -23.27 22.64
CA ILE A 605 10.18 -23.58 23.75
C ILE A 605 9.99 -25.04 24.19
N LYS A 606 8.74 -25.54 24.25
CA LYS A 606 8.45 -26.95 24.59
C LYS A 606 9.04 -27.95 23.60
N LEU A 607 8.91 -27.72 22.29
CA LEU A 607 9.50 -28.60 21.27
C LEU A 607 11.03 -28.69 21.36
N LYS A 608 11.69 -27.63 21.87
CA LYS A 608 13.14 -27.59 22.12
C LYS A 608 13.56 -28.30 23.41
N GLY A 609 12.66 -28.40 24.39
CA GLY A 609 12.89 -29.16 25.63
C GLY A 609 12.74 -30.67 25.47
N ASP A 610 11.99 -31.13 24.47
CA ASP A 610 11.81 -32.56 24.18
C ASP A 610 12.83 -33.13 23.17
N THR A 611 13.72 -32.28 22.63
CA THR A 611 14.79 -32.66 21.68
C THR A 611 16.22 -32.42 22.20
N LEU A 612 16.34 -32.00 23.46
CA LEU A 612 17.57 -31.96 24.27
C LEU A 612 17.47 -33.04 25.35
#